data_AF-A0A2E8E368-F1
#
_entry.id   AF-A0A2E8E368-F1
#
_cell.length_a   1.000
_cell.length_b   1.000
_cell.length_c   1.000
_cell.angle_alpha   90.00
_cell.angle_beta   90.00
_cell.angle_gamma   90.00
#
_symmetry.space_group_name_H-M   'P 1'
#
loop_
_entity.id
_entity.type
_entity.pdbx_description
1 polymer ?
#
loop_
_entity_poly.entity_id
_entity_poly.type
_entity_poly.pdbx_seq_one_letter_code
_entity_poly.pdbx_strand_id
1 'polypeptide(L)'
;MIRYSYSRNRSSSRIPTMRKFTTTISQRGQVTIPAEVRRALGVNPGDKVTFTIDGDEVRLKPSFFTLETVFGSVKPLNKPEDFDRIISEVKAGRAEQTVRELRSE
;
A
#
# COMPACT_ATOMS: atom_id res chain seq x y z
N MET A 1 16.51 44.38 -21.65
CA MET A 1 16.38 43.87 -20.27
C MET A 1 14.89 43.85 -19.93
N ILE A 2 14.21 42.71 -20.12
CA ILE A 2 12.75 42.64 -20.06
C ILE A 2 12.32 42.33 -18.63
N ARG A 3 11.63 43.29 -18.00
CA ARG A 3 10.92 43.14 -16.72
C ARG A 3 9.59 42.44 -16.98
N TYR A 4 9.30 41.35 -16.26
CA TYR A 4 7.93 40.84 -16.13
C TYR A 4 7.40 41.15 -14.74
N SER A 5 6.45 42.09 -14.69
CA SER A 5 5.61 42.36 -13.53
C SER A 5 4.38 41.45 -13.58
N TYR A 6 4.12 40.69 -12.53
CA TYR A 6 2.83 40.01 -12.36
C TYR A 6 2.18 40.49 -11.05
N SER A 7 1.04 41.18 -11.18
CA SER A 7 0.20 41.62 -10.07
C SER A 7 -0.93 40.62 -9.83
N ARG A 8 -0.99 40.12 -8.59
CA ARG A 8 -2.13 39.67 -7.79
C ARG A 8 -3.18 38.72 -8.41
N ASN A 9 -3.40 37.59 -7.71
CA ASN A 9 -4.76 37.29 -7.26
C ASN A 9 -4.77 36.69 -5.84
N ARG A 10 -5.63 37.22 -4.97
CA ARG A 10 -5.92 36.69 -3.63
C ARG A 10 -6.94 35.58 -3.77
N SER A 11 -6.56 34.36 -3.40
CA SER A 11 -7.48 33.35 -2.88
C SER A 11 -6.69 32.53 -1.87
N SER A 12 -7.05 32.70 -0.60
CA SER A 12 -6.42 32.07 0.55
C SER A 12 -6.61 30.55 0.50
N SER A 13 -5.69 29.87 -0.17
CA SER A 13 -5.53 28.42 -0.12
C SER A 13 -4.16 28.17 0.50
N ARG A 14 -4.09 27.46 1.61
CA ARG A 14 -2.82 27.10 2.28
C ARG A 14 -1.88 26.54 1.20
N ILE A 15 -0.86 27.30 0.82
CA ILE A 15 0.11 26.84 -0.18
C ILE A 15 0.72 25.57 0.42
N PRO A 16 0.54 24.38 -0.17
CA PRO A 16 1.24 23.20 0.31
C PRO A 16 2.73 23.51 0.11
N THR A 17 3.47 23.65 1.20
CA THR A 17 4.90 23.93 1.14
C THR A 17 5.57 22.73 0.46
N MET A 18 5.97 22.89 -0.79
CA MET A 18 6.72 21.88 -1.54
C MET A 18 8.08 21.70 -0.86
N ARG A 19 8.28 20.56 -0.20
CA ARG A 19 9.58 20.18 0.39
C ARG A 19 10.37 19.39 -0.64
N LYS A 20 11.59 19.83 -0.93
CA LYS A 20 12.49 19.19 -1.89
C LYS A 20 13.58 18.44 -1.13
N PHE A 21 13.80 17.19 -1.50
CA PHE A 21 14.94 16.39 -1.02
C PHE A 21 15.81 16.02 -2.23
N THR A 22 17.12 16.12 -2.06
CA THR A 22 18.10 15.70 -3.08
C THR A 22 18.96 14.60 -2.49
N THR A 23 19.12 13.49 -3.20
CA THR A 23 19.97 12.37 -2.79
C THR A 23 20.85 11.93 -3.94
N THR A 24 22.05 11.46 -3.66
CA THR A 24 22.94 10.88 -4.69
C THR A 24 22.56 9.43 -4.96
N ILE A 25 22.60 9.03 -6.23
CA ILE A 25 22.44 7.62 -6.64
C ILE A 25 23.68 6.84 -6.21
N SER A 26 23.50 5.71 -5.54
CA SER A 26 24.61 4.84 -5.14
C SER A 26 25.30 4.21 -6.35
N GLN A 27 26.50 3.66 -6.19
CA GLN A 27 27.20 2.94 -7.26
C GLN A 27 26.39 1.77 -7.85
N ARG A 28 25.45 1.22 -7.08
CA ARG A 28 24.55 0.13 -7.51
C ARG A 28 23.25 0.64 -8.13
N GLY A 29 23.11 1.94 -8.40
CA GLY A 29 21.91 2.52 -8.99
C GLY A 29 20.74 2.68 -8.02
N GLN A 30 20.98 2.64 -6.70
CA GLN A 30 19.91 2.74 -5.69
C GLN A 30 19.78 4.18 -5.18
N VAL A 31 18.55 4.58 -4.87
CA VAL A 31 18.25 5.82 -4.14
C VAL A 31 17.58 5.49 -2.80
N THR A 32 17.97 6.20 -1.75
CA THR A 32 17.39 6.02 -0.42
C THR A 32 16.20 6.97 -0.26
N ILE A 33 15.06 6.45 0.19
CA ILE A 33 13.89 7.28 0.53
C ILE A 33 14.15 7.97 1.89
N PRO A 34 14.26 9.32 1.96
CA PRO A 34 14.51 10.02 3.22
C PRO A 34 13.41 9.78 4.26
N ALA A 35 13.75 9.91 5.55
CA ALA A 35 12.82 9.60 6.64
C ALA A 35 11.49 10.39 6.55
N GLU A 36 11.54 11.67 6.16
CA GLU A 36 10.34 12.50 5.95
C GLU A 36 9.46 11.99 4.81
N VAL A 37 10.06 11.55 3.71
CA VAL A 37 9.32 10.99 2.57
C VAL A 37 8.70 9.65 2.94
N ARG A 38 9.41 8.79 3.69
CA ARG A 38 8.83 7.54 4.20
C ARG A 38 7.61 7.77 5.08
N ARG A 39 7.69 8.74 6.00
CA ARG A 39 6.55 9.12 6.86
C ARG A 39 5.38 9.66 6.05
N ALA A 40 5.65 10.49 5.03
CA ALA A 40 4.61 11.03 4.16
C ALA A 40 3.92 9.95 3.31
N LEU A 41 4.66 8.92 2.89
CA LEU A 41 4.13 7.78 2.14
C LEU A 41 3.53 6.69 3.05
N GLY A 42 3.76 6.73 4.36
CA GLY A 42 3.30 5.70 5.30
C GLY A 42 3.97 4.34 5.09
N VAL A 43 5.23 4.31 4.63
CA VAL A 43 5.97 3.07 4.33
C VAL A 43 6.99 2.73 5.42
N ASN A 44 7.11 1.44 5.71
CA ASN A 44 8.05 0.83 6.66
C ASN A 44 9.10 -0.04 5.95
N PRO A 45 10.20 -0.41 6.62
CA PRO A 45 11.13 -1.39 6.09
C PRO A 45 10.41 -2.70 5.72
N GLY A 46 10.62 -3.18 4.49
CA GLY A 46 9.97 -4.38 3.96
C GLY A 46 8.71 -4.11 3.13
N ASP A 47 8.12 -2.92 3.22
CA ASP A 47 6.97 -2.55 2.40
C ASP A 47 7.36 -2.42 0.92
N LYS A 48 6.44 -2.81 0.05
CA LYS A 48 6.62 -2.66 -1.40
C LYS A 48 6.18 -1.27 -1.84
N VAL A 49 6.87 -0.75 -2.85
CA VAL A 49 6.53 0.49 -3.52
C VAL A 49 6.48 0.26 -5.03
N THR A 50 5.57 0.95 -5.72
CA THR A 50 5.43 0.92 -7.16
C THR A 50 5.96 2.22 -7.74
N PHE A 51 6.83 2.09 -8.72
CA PHE A 51 7.28 3.19 -9.58
C PHE A 51 6.41 3.23 -10.83
N THR A 52 5.89 4.40 -11.16
CA THR A 52 5.19 4.65 -12.42
C THR A 52 5.91 5.76 -13.16
N ILE A 53 6.23 5.53 -14.44
CA ILE A 53 6.88 6.51 -15.31
C ILE A 53 5.77 7.20 -16.11
N ASP A 54 5.72 8.53 -16.04
CA ASP A 54 4.76 9.38 -16.73
C ASP A 54 5.54 10.53 -17.39
N GLY A 55 5.89 10.35 -18.67
CA GLY A 55 6.77 11.27 -19.39
C GLY A 55 8.16 11.33 -18.77
N ASP A 56 8.56 12.52 -18.31
CA ASP A 56 9.83 12.79 -17.61
C ASP A 56 9.70 12.71 -16.08
N GLU A 57 8.52 12.41 -15.56
CA GLU A 57 8.27 12.26 -14.13
C GLU A 57 8.19 10.79 -13.70
N VAL A 58 8.75 10.49 -12.53
CA VAL A 58 8.59 9.20 -11.86
C VAL A 58 7.76 9.40 -10.60
N ARG A 59 6.62 8.71 -10.53
CA ARG A 59 5.74 8.70 -9.36
C ARG A 59 6.02 7.46 -8.51
N LEU A 60 6.17 7.66 -7.21
CA LEU A 60 6.34 6.60 -6.23
C LEU A 60 5.06 6.47 -5.40
N LYS A 61 4.50 5.26 -5.31
CA LYS A 61 3.36 4.96 -4.44
C LYS A 61 3.62 3.71 -3.60
N PRO A 62 3.12 3.65 -2.36
CA PRO A 62 3.07 2.40 -1.61
C PRO A 62 2.25 1.34 -2.36
N SER A 63 2.70 0.10 -2.30
CA SER A 63 2.00 -1.07 -2.82
C SER A 63 1.69 -1.99 -1.64
N PHE A 64 0.58 -1.69 -0.96
CA PHE A 64 0.14 -2.48 0.18
C PHE A 64 -0.51 -3.78 -0.33
N PHE A 65 -0.07 -4.91 0.20
CA PHE A 65 -0.72 -6.19 -0.01
C PHE A 65 -1.89 -6.27 0.98
N THR A 66 -3.10 -5.97 0.51
CA THR A 66 -4.32 -6.08 1.33
C THR A 66 -5.13 -7.30 0.89
N LEU A 67 -6.02 -7.80 1.75
CA LEU A 67 -6.88 -8.94 1.41
C LEU A 67 -7.71 -8.67 0.15
N GLU A 68 -8.12 -7.42 -0.06
CA GLU A 68 -8.86 -6.97 -1.24
C GLU A 68 -8.01 -7.04 -2.50
N THR A 69 -6.71 -6.71 -2.43
CA THR A 69 -5.81 -6.79 -3.59
C THR A 69 -5.57 -8.21 -4.08
N VAL A 70 -5.82 -9.21 -3.23
CA VAL A 70 -5.57 -10.63 -3.54
C VAL A 70 -6.81 -11.49 -3.56
N PHE A 71 -7.97 -10.91 -3.28
CA PHE A 71 -9.23 -11.62 -3.33
C PHE A 71 -9.43 -12.25 -4.73
N GLY A 72 -9.61 -13.58 -4.77
CA GLY A 72 -9.76 -14.32 -6.02
C GLY A 72 -8.47 -14.56 -6.82
N SER A 73 -7.29 -14.28 -6.27
CA SER A 73 -5.99 -14.53 -6.94
C SER A 73 -5.62 -16.02 -7.06
N VAL A 74 -6.38 -16.91 -6.42
CA VAL A 74 -6.21 -18.36 -6.50
C VAL A 74 -7.39 -19.00 -7.21
N LYS A 75 -7.13 -20.03 -8.01
CA LYS A 75 -8.19 -20.81 -8.66
C LYS A 75 -8.87 -21.71 -7.61
N PRO A 76 -10.20 -21.63 -7.45
CA PRO A 76 -10.94 -22.56 -6.62
C PRO A 76 -10.77 -24.00 -7.11
N LEU A 77 -10.67 -24.95 -6.18
CA LEU A 77 -10.55 -26.37 -6.49
C LEU A 77 -11.83 -26.93 -7.13
N ASN A 78 -13.00 -26.43 -6.72
CA ASN A 78 -14.32 -26.87 -7.20
C ASN A 78 -15.15 -25.65 -7.64
N LYS A 79 -15.97 -25.80 -8.70
CA LYS A 79 -16.98 -24.81 -9.14
C LYS A 79 -18.24 -25.52 -9.70
N PRO A 80 -19.46 -25.07 -9.34
CA PRO A 80 -19.76 -24.04 -8.34
C PRO A 80 -19.42 -24.52 -6.92
N GLU A 81 -19.12 -23.58 -6.04
CA GLU A 81 -18.85 -23.88 -4.64
C GLU A 81 -20.18 -24.16 -3.90
N ASP A 82 -20.18 -25.18 -3.03
CA ASP A 82 -21.27 -25.41 -2.08
C ASP A 82 -20.87 -24.79 -0.74
N PHE A 83 -21.15 -23.49 -0.61
CA PHE A 83 -20.75 -22.73 0.57
C PHE A 83 -21.46 -23.19 1.84
N ASP A 84 -22.70 -23.66 1.75
CA ASP A 84 -23.48 -24.11 2.91
C ASP A 84 -22.84 -25.37 3.52
N ARG A 85 -22.48 -26.33 2.67
CA ARG A 85 -21.74 -27.52 3.09
C ARG A 85 -20.40 -27.14 3.71
N ILE A 86 -19.60 -26.32 3.03
CA ILE A 86 -18.27 -25.89 3.51
C ILE A 86 -18.38 -25.20 4.89
N ILE A 87 -19.33 -24.28 5.06
CA ILE A 87 -19.53 -23.56 6.33
C ILE A 87 -19.92 -24.53 7.44
N SER A 88 -20.79 -25.50 7.15
CA SER A 88 -21.23 -26.50 8.14
C SER A 88 -20.09 -27.39 8.61
N GLU A 89 -19.28 -27.92 7.68
CA GLU A 89 -18.12 -28.77 7.97
C GLU A 89 -17.07 -28.03 8.81
N VAL A 90 -16.74 -26.78 8.45
CA VAL A 90 -15.78 -25.95 9.20
C VAL A 90 -16.29 -25.63 10.61
N LYS A 91 -17.58 -25.30 10.76
CA LYS A 91 -18.18 -25.03 12.07
C LYS A 91 -18.16 -26.26 12.98
N ALA A 92 -18.51 -27.43 12.44
CA ALA A 92 -18.50 -28.68 13.19
C ALA A 92 -17.08 -29.04 13.66
N GLY A 93 -16.09 -28.97 12.77
CA GLY A 93 -14.69 -29.25 13.12
C GLY A 93 -14.13 -28.30 14.19
N ARG A 94 -14.47 -27.01 14.14
CA ARG A 94 -14.05 -26.05 15.18
C ARG A 94 -14.70 -26.33 16.53
N ALA A 95 -15.96 -26.73 16.58
CA ALA A 95 -16.65 -27.06 17.83
C ALA A 95 -15.95 -28.21 18.57
N GLU A 96 -15.53 -29.24 17.84
CA GLU A 96 -14.78 -30.38 18.40
C GLU A 96 -13.41 -29.96 18.93
N GLN A 97 -12.72 -29.05 18.24
CA GLN A 97 -11.43 -28.50 18.68
C GLN A 97 -11.57 -27.68 19.96
N THR A 98 -12.55 -26.78 20.05
CA THR A 98 -12.80 -25.97 21.24
C THR A 98 -13.18 -26.84 22.45
N VAL A 99 -14.00 -27.88 22.25
CA VAL A 99 -14.34 -28.83 23.33
C VAL A 99 -13.12 -29.62 23.79
N ARG A 100 -12.17 -29.93 22.89
CA ARG A 100 -10.92 -30.60 23.26
C ARG A 100 -10.00 -29.69 24.05
N GLU A 101 -9.88 -28.42 23.66
CA GLU A 101 -9.11 -27.39 24.37
C GLU A 101 -9.65 -27.17 25.78
N LEU A 102 -10.96 -26.99 25.93
CA LEU A 102 -11.65 -26.84 27.23
C LEU A 102 -11.56 -28.08 28.13
N ARG A 103 -11.27 -29.26 27.57
CA ARG A 103 -11.06 -30.51 28.32
C ARG A 103 -9.58 -30.76 28.65
N SER A 104 -8.67 -30.00 28.05
CA SER A 104 -7.23 -30.05 28.31
C SER A 104 -6.74 -28.95 29.27
N GLU A 105 -7.64 -28.07 29.71
CA GLU A 105 -7.49 -27.19 30.88
C GLU A 105 -8.03 -27.89 32.14
#